data_AF-A0A8H5LZV3-F1
#
_entry.id   AF-A0A8H5LZV3-F1
#
_cell.length_a   1.000
_cell.length_b   1.000
_cell.length_c   1.000
_cell.angle_alpha   90.00
_cell.angle_beta   90.00
_cell.angle_gamma   90.00
#
_symmetry.space_group_name_H-M   'P 1'
#
loop_
_entity.id
_entity.type
_entity.pdbx_description
1 polymer ?
#
loop_
_entity_poly.entity_id
_entity_poly.type
_entity_poly.pdbx_seq_one_letter_code
_entity_poly.pdbx_strand_id
1 'polypeptide(L)'
;METRFIASGLLVTGVDAFVTRKGESEYVWTGPFKLTRVRFLYILARYLALVIHVTDISFSIIMVAKFSRAKLVPESFCMSMLVFQSVSSQSMLLVLHSILMLRVFALYNRSVILGALLSFLLIAKFAGVTSMVLHGLITSPRVLRFSGPCLNEMAWTHGHPFENPFVIFIFGELVTQVILHGLAWKRTFWDFRLVSSSRPPLLSVLNRDGFTVFMGIAVAMIAMSVSAVKKGMGVVFVFPTSTQNTKETPHYLLQFNRYIIPLVSLKLTEPDGTICTLMRMVDCLPPSPGALLSSRQNRVELPAELEREIFEVAARAVPGTAVKLAGLCKRSQYWMEWLIYETVVLDYPPARTAAFLRTLVAKPTKFFAERVKNLQLSYSVTLNEAQKILDVCTGLTQLVCWAESCHVHGWLRTYFTPSYISDLTRLSLKLEMLTEAEKIPTFSDEIFQRLTHLEIVLPPPLHIGRLIDWTGLVSLPNLKHLTVGDVFSWDHLYLLPVLRDLLDHSLTLETLVVITKEPQMLEALNVENYDDPRLVIFPRFNWPMDLPTYWQKMYTGQLDSWDLSIEKVKEQRKERNKKEKLLKASEQAS
;
A
#
# COMPACT_ATOMS: atom_id res chain seq x y z
N MET A 1 -34.72 23.81 3.99
CA MET A 1 -33.40 23.39 4.51
C MET A 1 -33.12 21.93 4.14
N GLU A 2 -34.09 21.03 4.30
CA GLU A 2 -33.98 19.60 3.95
C GLU A 2 -33.59 19.31 2.49
N THR A 3 -34.18 20.02 1.53
CA THR A 3 -33.83 19.86 0.10
C THR A 3 -32.36 20.13 -0.21
N ARG A 4 -31.71 21.01 0.56
CA ARG A 4 -30.26 21.28 0.41
C ARG A 4 -29.41 20.12 0.93
N PHE A 5 -29.84 19.46 2.01
CA PHE A 5 -29.15 18.28 2.54
C PHE A 5 -29.25 17.09 1.57
N ILE A 6 -30.43 16.81 1.02
CA ILE A 6 -30.62 15.71 0.07
C ILE A 6 -29.80 15.94 -1.21
N ALA A 7 -29.82 17.16 -1.74
CA ALA A 7 -29.01 17.53 -2.91
C ALA A 7 -27.50 17.39 -2.64
N SER A 8 -27.04 17.74 -1.43
CA SER A 8 -25.63 17.54 -1.05
C SER A 8 -25.23 16.07 -0.99
N GLY A 9 -26.13 15.19 -0.52
CA GLY A 9 -25.92 13.74 -0.51
C GLY A 9 -25.72 13.19 -1.93
N LEU A 10 -26.63 13.52 -2.85
CA LEU A 10 -26.52 13.09 -4.25
C LEU A 10 -25.24 13.61 -4.91
N LEU A 11 -24.87 14.87 -4.65
CA LEU A 11 -23.65 15.46 -5.20
C LEU A 11 -22.41 14.73 -4.70
N VAL A 12 -22.32 14.43 -3.40
CA VAL A 12 -21.18 13.69 -2.83
C VAL A 12 -21.10 12.27 -3.39
N THR A 13 -22.21 11.52 -3.43
CA THR A 13 -22.23 10.16 -3.99
C THR A 13 -21.94 10.15 -5.50
N GLY A 14 -22.40 11.17 -6.23
CA GLY A 14 -22.13 11.34 -7.66
C GLY A 14 -20.66 11.65 -7.96
N VAL A 15 -20.05 12.55 -7.18
CA VAL A 15 -18.61 12.87 -7.31
C VAL A 15 -17.76 11.64 -6.99
N ASP A 16 -18.09 10.90 -5.92
CA ASP A 16 -17.40 9.66 -5.57
C ASP A 16 -17.51 8.61 -6.70
N ALA A 17 -18.72 8.40 -7.26
CA ALA A 17 -18.93 7.52 -8.41
C ALA A 17 -18.09 7.93 -9.62
N PHE A 18 -17.97 9.24 -9.88
CA PHE A 18 -17.17 9.75 -10.99
C PHE A 18 -15.67 9.54 -10.78
N VAL A 19 -15.14 9.90 -9.61
CA VAL A 19 -13.70 9.81 -9.29
C VAL A 19 -13.18 8.37 -9.38
N THR A 20 -14.01 7.41 -9.00
CA THR A 20 -13.63 6.00 -8.91
C THR A 20 -13.96 5.20 -10.17
N ARG A 21 -14.69 5.77 -11.13
CA ARG A 21 -15.15 5.12 -12.37
C ARG A 21 -14.03 4.42 -13.15
N LYS A 22 -12.85 5.03 -13.22
CA LYS A 22 -11.69 4.45 -13.92
C LYS A 22 -11.26 3.14 -13.28
N GLY A 23 -11.16 3.11 -11.95
CA GLY A 23 -10.88 1.88 -11.21
C GLY A 23 -12.00 0.86 -11.35
N GLU A 24 -13.26 1.27 -11.23
CA GLU A 24 -14.38 0.32 -11.42
C GLU A 24 -14.33 -0.37 -12.78
N SER A 25 -14.05 0.38 -13.85
CA SER A 25 -13.93 -0.15 -15.20
C SER A 25 -12.87 -1.26 -15.30
N GLU A 26 -11.74 -1.08 -14.63
CA GLU A 26 -10.61 -2.02 -14.68
C GLU A 26 -10.84 -3.28 -13.85
N TYR A 27 -11.62 -3.22 -12.78
CA TYR A 27 -11.67 -4.34 -11.82
C TYR A 27 -13.05 -4.95 -11.60
N VAL A 28 -14.12 -4.18 -11.81
CA VAL A 28 -15.51 -4.62 -11.65
C VAL A 28 -16.11 -5.00 -13.00
N TRP A 29 -15.85 -4.19 -14.02
CA TRP A 29 -16.44 -4.32 -15.35
C TRP A 29 -15.56 -5.06 -16.38
N THR A 30 -14.46 -5.69 -15.96
CA THR A 30 -13.63 -6.49 -16.86
C THR A 30 -14.33 -7.77 -17.31
N GLY A 31 -14.39 -7.99 -18.63
CA GLY A 31 -14.93 -9.21 -19.23
C GLY A 31 -14.02 -10.42 -19.04
N PRO A 32 -14.55 -11.65 -18.89
CA PRO A 32 -15.96 -12.04 -18.84
C PRO A 32 -16.62 -11.74 -17.47
N PHE A 33 -17.90 -11.34 -17.50
CA PHE A 33 -18.63 -10.87 -16.33
C PHE A 33 -19.03 -12.01 -15.37
N LYS A 34 -18.07 -12.50 -14.58
CA LYS A 34 -18.34 -13.40 -13.45
C LYS A 34 -18.79 -12.57 -12.24
N LEU A 35 -20.09 -12.55 -11.97
CA LEU A 35 -20.70 -11.84 -10.84
C LEU A 35 -20.42 -12.61 -9.53
N THR A 36 -19.29 -12.33 -8.89
CA THR A 36 -18.98 -12.87 -7.57
C THR A 36 -19.84 -12.20 -6.50
N ARG A 37 -20.06 -12.87 -5.35
CA ARG A 37 -20.83 -12.29 -4.22
C ARG A 37 -20.27 -10.93 -3.77
N VAL A 38 -18.95 -10.76 -3.78
CA VAL A 38 -18.28 -9.51 -3.40
C VAL A 38 -18.54 -8.41 -4.45
N ARG A 39 -18.44 -8.74 -5.75
CA ARG A 39 -18.77 -7.80 -6.85
C ARG A 39 -20.23 -7.37 -6.78
N PHE A 40 -21.14 -8.32 -6.54
CA PHE A 40 -22.56 -8.03 -6.37
C PHE A 40 -22.81 -7.07 -5.20
N LEU A 41 -22.25 -7.34 -4.02
CA LEU A 41 -22.42 -6.46 -2.85
C LEU A 41 -21.79 -5.08 -3.05
N TYR A 42 -20.67 -4.98 -3.78
CA TYR A 42 -20.07 -3.70 -4.14
C TYR A 42 -20.99 -2.87 -5.05
N ILE A 43 -21.46 -3.48 -6.15
CA ILE A 43 -22.40 -2.85 -7.09
C ILE A 43 -23.66 -2.45 -6.33
N LEU A 44 -24.20 -3.34 -5.51
CA LEU A 44 -25.40 -3.09 -4.73
C LEU A 44 -25.18 -1.92 -3.75
N ALA A 45 -24.09 -1.91 -2.97
CA ALA A 45 -23.82 -0.82 -2.03
C ALA A 45 -23.76 0.56 -2.71
N ARG A 46 -23.23 0.61 -3.92
CA ARG A 46 -23.00 1.87 -4.63
C ARG A 46 -24.23 2.36 -5.38
N TYR A 47 -24.77 1.51 -6.25
CA TYR A 47 -25.86 1.92 -7.14
C TYR A 47 -27.21 1.95 -6.41
N LEU A 48 -27.40 1.15 -5.36
CA LEU A 48 -28.60 1.25 -4.53
C LEU A 48 -28.70 2.61 -3.83
N ALA A 49 -27.59 3.12 -3.29
CA ALA A 49 -27.55 4.44 -2.65
C ALA A 49 -27.93 5.56 -3.64
N LEU A 50 -27.39 5.51 -4.86
CA LEU A 50 -27.73 6.46 -5.93
C LEU A 50 -29.22 6.39 -6.29
N VAL A 51 -29.76 5.18 -6.48
CA VAL A 51 -31.19 4.99 -6.80
C VAL A 51 -32.08 5.52 -5.67
N ILE A 52 -31.72 5.26 -4.41
CA ILE A 52 -32.45 5.77 -3.23
C ILE A 52 -32.46 7.30 -3.24
N HIS A 53 -31.31 7.95 -3.42
CA HIS A 53 -31.23 9.43 -3.45
C HIS A 53 -32.01 10.05 -4.60
N VAL A 54 -31.91 9.48 -5.81
CA VAL A 54 -32.68 9.97 -6.98
C VAL A 54 -34.19 9.85 -6.73
N THR A 55 -34.61 8.73 -6.14
CA THR A 55 -36.02 8.47 -5.83
C THR A 55 -36.53 9.42 -4.74
N ASP A 56 -35.76 9.65 -3.67
CA ASP A 56 -36.10 10.57 -2.58
C ASP A 56 -36.19 12.04 -3.05
N ILE A 57 -35.28 12.47 -3.93
CA ILE A 57 -35.34 13.78 -4.59
C ILE A 57 -36.59 13.88 -5.48
N SER A 58 -36.87 12.83 -6.27
CA SER A 58 -38.04 12.81 -7.16
C SER A 58 -39.34 12.92 -6.35
N PHE A 59 -39.46 12.17 -5.26
CA PHE A 59 -40.59 12.28 -4.32
C PHE A 59 -40.69 13.69 -3.72
N SER A 60 -39.58 14.27 -3.29
CA SER A 60 -39.54 15.62 -2.73
C SER A 60 -39.98 16.68 -3.76
N ILE A 61 -39.56 16.56 -5.02
CA ILE A 61 -39.97 17.48 -6.10
C ILE A 61 -41.47 17.31 -6.38
N ILE A 62 -41.96 16.08 -6.50
CA ILE A 62 -43.38 15.81 -6.74
C ILE A 62 -44.23 16.37 -5.60
N MET A 63 -43.78 16.21 -4.35
CA MET A 63 -44.41 16.78 -3.16
C MET A 63 -44.55 18.29 -3.25
N VAL A 64 -43.44 18.99 -3.48
CA VAL A 64 -43.42 20.45 -3.57
C VAL A 64 -44.26 20.93 -4.76
N ALA A 65 -44.16 20.27 -5.92
CA ALA A 65 -44.87 20.67 -7.12
C ALA A 65 -46.40 20.49 -6.98
N LYS A 66 -46.86 19.34 -6.46
CA LYS A 66 -48.29 19.04 -6.38
C LYS A 66 -48.98 19.68 -5.17
N PHE A 67 -48.29 19.80 -4.04
CA PHE A 67 -48.92 20.19 -2.78
C PHE A 67 -48.51 21.56 -2.25
N SER A 68 -47.62 22.31 -2.91
CA SER A 68 -47.30 23.69 -2.49
C SER A 68 -48.51 24.63 -2.45
N ARG A 69 -49.58 24.34 -3.21
CA ARG A 69 -50.82 25.14 -3.21
C ARG A 69 -51.95 24.54 -2.37
N ALA A 70 -51.92 23.24 -2.08
CA ALA A 70 -52.95 22.57 -1.30
C ALA A 70 -52.56 22.62 0.18
N LYS A 71 -53.43 23.16 1.04
CA LYS A 71 -53.15 23.29 2.48
C LYS A 71 -53.01 21.96 3.23
N LEU A 72 -53.40 20.83 2.62
CA LEU A 72 -53.25 19.49 3.22
C LEU A 72 -52.66 18.50 2.21
N VAL A 73 -51.59 17.81 2.63
CA VAL A 73 -51.01 16.66 1.92
C VAL A 73 -51.81 15.40 2.32
N PRO A 74 -52.21 14.53 1.38
CA PRO A 74 -52.87 13.28 1.71
C PRO A 74 -52.01 12.39 2.61
N GLU A 75 -52.58 11.88 3.70
CA GLU A 75 -51.89 11.00 4.67
C GLU A 75 -51.27 9.76 4.00
N SER A 76 -51.95 9.20 2.99
CA SER A 76 -51.45 8.06 2.21
C SER A 76 -50.10 8.34 1.54
N PHE A 77 -49.86 9.59 1.12
CA PHE A 77 -48.60 9.98 0.50
C PHE A 77 -47.48 10.04 1.54
N CYS A 78 -47.73 10.66 2.70
CA CYS A 78 -46.77 10.70 3.80
C CYS A 78 -46.40 9.29 4.30
N MET A 79 -47.39 8.41 4.39
CA MET A 79 -47.19 7.00 4.73
C MET A 79 -46.32 6.28 3.69
N SER A 80 -46.58 6.49 2.39
CA SER A 80 -45.76 5.90 1.33
C SER A 80 -44.31 6.36 1.38
N MET A 81 -44.08 7.65 1.65
CA MET A 81 -42.74 8.22 1.78
C MET A 81 -42.00 7.65 3.00
N LEU A 82 -42.68 7.55 4.15
CA LEU A 82 -42.12 6.95 5.36
C LEU A 82 -41.74 5.48 5.15
N VAL A 83 -42.61 4.69 4.50
CA VAL A 83 -42.34 3.29 4.16
C VAL A 83 -41.13 3.20 3.21
N PHE A 84 -41.08 4.04 2.17
CA PHE A 84 -39.95 4.07 1.23
C PHE A 84 -38.63 4.37 1.94
N GLN A 85 -38.59 5.38 2.81
CA GLN A 85 -37.39 5.76 3.57
C GLN A 85 -36.96 4.64 4.53
N SER A 86 -37.92 4.00 5.20
CA SER A 86 -37.65 2.88 6.11
C SER A 86 -37.06 1.68 5.34
N VAL A 87 -37.70 1.25 4.26
CA VAL A 87 -37.23 0.13 3.42
C VAL A 87 -35.85 0.43 2.81
N SER A 88 -35.64 1.65 2.34
CA SER A 88 -34.36 2.09 1.79
C SER A 88 -33.25 2.08 2.85
N SER A 89 -33.54 2.54 4.07
CA SER A 89 -32.62 2.49 5.21
C SER A 89 -32.24 1.06 5.57
N GLN A 90 -33.23 0.19 5.71
CA GLN A 90 -33.02 -1.22 6.02
C GLN A 90 -32.20 -1.91 4.93
N SER A 91 -32.48 -1.63 3.66
CA SER A 91 -31.76 -2.22 2.53
C SER A 91 -30.29 -1.82 2.54
N MET A 92 -29.97 -0.54 2.77
CA MET A 92 -28.58 -0.08 2.84
C MET A 92 -27.82 -0.67 4.04
N LEU A 93 -28.46 -0.75 5.21
CA LEU A 93 -27.88 -1.40 6.38
C LEU A 93 -27.67 -2.90 6.16
N LEU A 94 -28.55 -3.57 5.41
CA LEU A 94 -28.40 -4.99 5.06
C LEU A 94 -27.14 -5.21 4.24
N VAL A 95 -26.90 -4.36 3.25
CA VAL A 95 -25.71 -4.43 2.38
C VAL A 95 -24.44 -4.18 3.20
N LEU A 96 -24.45 -3.14 4.03
CA LEU A 96 -23.34 -2.80 4.92
C LEU A 96 -23.01 -3.97 5.86
N HIS A 97 -24.02 -4.54 6.52
CA HIS A 97 -23.83 -5.70 7.40
C HIS A 97 -23.32 -6.92 6.63
N SER A 98 -23.82 -7.16 5.42
CA SER A 98 -23.35 -8.23 4.54
C SER A 98 -21.85 -8.09 4.24
N ILE A 99 -21.37 -6.88 3.94
CA ILE A 99 -19.94 -6.59 3.71
C ILE A 99 -19.13 -6.85 4.99
N LEU A 100 -19.58 -6.35 6.14
CA LEU A 100 -18.90 -6.54 7.42
C LEU A 100 -18.85 -8.02 7.84
N MET A 101 -19.95 -8.76 7.66
CA MET A 101 -19.99 -10.20 7.94
C MET A 101 -19.09 -11.00 7.01
N LEU A 102 -19.04 -10.68 5.71
CA LEU A 102 -18.09 -11.34 4.80
C LEU A 102 -16.64 -11.11 5.22
N ARG A 103 -16.33 -9.92 5.73
CA ARG A 103 -15.01 -9.60 6.25
C ARG A 103 -14.68 -10.42 7.50
N VAL A 104 -15.61 -10.50 8.47
CA VAL A 104 -15.44 -11.35 9.66
C VAL A 104 -15.32 -12.82 9.25
N PHE A 105 -16.15 -13.30 8.33
CA PHE A 105 -16.10 -14.67 7.82
C PHE A 105 -14.75 -15.00 7.17
N ALA A 106 -14.19 -14.08 6.39
CA ALA A 106 -12.85 -14.23 5.82
C ALA A 106 -11.75 -14.26 6.89
N LEU A 107 -11.83 -13.39 7.91
CA LEU A 107 -10.88 -13.34 9.03
C LEU A 107 -10.86 -14.63 9.87
N TYR A 108 -12.01 -15.31 9.98
CA TYR A 108 -12.13 -16.57 10.71
C TYR A 108 -11.98 -17.80 9.80
N ASN A 109 -11.15 -17.68 8.77
CA ASN A 109 -10.81 -18.76 7.84
C ASN A 109 -12.05 -19.51 7.30
N ARG A 110 -13.14 -18.77 7.02
CA ARG A 110 -14.38 -19.30 6.45
C ARG A 110 -15.08 -20.34 7.33
N SER A 111 -14.99 -20.20 8.65
CA SER A 111 -15.73 -21.05 9.59
C SER A 111 -17.24 -20.99 9.31
N VAL A 112 -17.81 -22.11 8.85
CA VAL A 112 -19.25 -22.24 8.50
C VAL A 112 -20.13 -21.96 9.71
N ILE A 113 -19.72 -22.38 10.90
CA ILE A 113 -20.45 -22.17 12.15
C ILE A 113 -20.59 -20.66 12.42
N LEU A 114 -19.50 -19.92 12.31
CA LEU A 114 -19.53 -18.47 12.52
C LEU A 114 -20.36 -17.78 11.42
N GLY A 115 -20.24 -18.23 10.17
CA GLY A 115 -21.07 -17.72 9.07
C GLY A 115 -22.57 -17.93 9.30
N ALA A 116 -22.97 -19.10 9.80
CA ALA A 116 -24.35 -19.41 10.15
C ALA A 116 -24.85 -18.56 11.32
N LEU A 117 -24.06 -18.39 12.38
CA LEU A 117 -24.39 -17.53 13.52
C LEU A 117 -24.57 -16.07 13.12
N LEU A 118 -23.67 -15.53 12.29
CA LEU A 118 -23.76 -14.17 11.78
C LEU A 118 -24.98 -13.99 10.86
N SER A 119 -25.26 -14.98 10.01
CA SER A 119 -26.45 -14.97 9.14
C SER A 119 -27.74 -15.02 9.96
N PHE A 120 -27.79 -15.84 11.00
CA PHE A 120 -28.92 -15.89 11.93
C PHE A 120 -29.12 -14.56 12.65
N LEU A 121 -28.05 -13.94 13.16
CA LEU A 121 -28.10 -12.61 13.80
C LEU A 121 -28.68 -11.56 12.84
N LEU A 122 -28.26 -11.59 11.58
CA LEU A 122 -28.79 -10.70 10.55
C LEU A 122 -30.28 -10.94 10.30
N ILE A 123 -30.68 -12.19 10.05
CA ILE A 123 -32.08 -12.54 9.76
C ILE A 123 -32.98 -12.18 10.94
N ALA A 124 -32.57 -12.52 12.17
CA ALA A 124 -33.31 -12.20 13.39
C ALA A 124 -33.50 -10.69 13.56
N LYS A 125 -32.44 -9.90 13.32
CA LYS A 125 -32.52 -8.43 13.34
C LYS A 125 -33.53 -7.92 12.32
N PHE A 126 -33.41 -8.32 11.06
CA PHE A 126 -34.29 -7.84 9.98
C PHE A 126 -35.75 -8.26 10.20
N ALA A 127 -35.99 -9.50 10.64
CA ALA A 127 -37.31 -9.98 11.00
C ALA A 127 -37.91 -9.20 12.18
N GLY A 128 -37.11 -8.94 13.22
CA GLY A 128 -37.54 -8.15 14.38
C GLY A 128 -37.94 -6.73 14.00
N VAL A 129 -37.11 -6.02 13.23
CA VAL A 129 -37.40 -4.65 12.79
C VAL A 129 -38.62 -4.60 11.88
N THR A 130 -38.73 -5.53 10.92
CA THR A 130 -39.86 -5.59 9.99
C THR A 130 -41.16 -5.90 10.73
N SER A 131 -41.13 -6.87 11.65
CA SER A 131 -42.28 -7.23 12.49
C SER A 131 -42.73 -6.07 13.35
N MET A 132 -41.80 -5.34 13.98
CA MET A 132 -42.13 -4.16 14.79
C MET A 132 -42.74 -3.03 13.97
N VAL A 133 -42.18 -2.73 12.79
CA VAL A 133 -42.73 -1.70 11.89
C VAL A 133 -44.13 -2.11 11.43
N LEU A 134 -44.30 -3.36 10.97
CA LEU A 134 -45.59 -3.87 10.50
C LEU A 134 -46.64 -3.88 11.63
N HIS A 135 -46.25 -4.32 12.83
CA HIS A 135 -47.12 -4.30 14.00
C HIS A 135 -47.54 -2.88 14.35
N GLY A 136 -46.61 -1.91 14.36
CA GLY A 136 -46.91 -0.51 14.61
C GLY A 136 -47.89 0.08 13.58
N LEU A 137 -47.70 -0.27 12.30
CA LEU A 137 -48.59 0.16 11.21
C LEU A 137 -50.00 -0.43 11.34
N ILE A 138 -50.13 -1.70 11.76
CA ILE A 138 -51.42 -2.38 11.89
C ILE A 138 -52.16 -1.95 13.16
N THR A 139 -51.46 -1.89 14.29
CA THR A 139 -52.10 -1.72 15.60
C THR A 139 -52.36 -0.26 15.98
N SER A 140 -51.63 0.69 15.40
CA SER A 140 -51.77 2.10 15.77
C SER A 140 -51.73 3.07 14.58
N PRO A 141 -52.63 2.94 13.59
CA PRO A 141 -52.73 3.88 12.48
C PRO A 141 -53.07 5.32 12.94
N ARG A 142 -53.68 5.49 14.13
CA ARG A 142 -54.07 6.80 14.68
C ARG A 142 -52.92 7.57 15.36
N VAL A 143 -51.76 6.94 15.57
CA VAL A 143 -50.63 7.53 16.32
C VAL A 143 -49.73 8.37 15.43
N LEU A 144 -49.73 8.14 14.11
CA LEU A 144 -48.94 8.91 13.15
C LEU A 144 -49.74 10.14 12.68
N ARG A 145 -49.66 11.23 13.44
CA ARG A 145 -50.14 12.53 12.99
C ARG A 145 -49.01 13.25 12.26
N PHE A 146 -49.24 13.54 10.99
CA PHE A 146 -48.31 14.34 10.19
C PHE A 146 -48.65 15.82 10.35
N SER A 147 -47.69 16.63 10.80
CA SER A 147 -47.80 18.08 10.77
C SER A 147 -46.95 18.65 9.63
N GLY A 148 -47.51 19.57 8.85
CA GLY A 148 -46.81 20.17 7.71
C GLY A 148 -46.48 19.17 6.56
N PRO A 149 -45.35 19.36 5.84
CA PRO A 149 -44.97 18.55 4.68
C PRO A 149 -44.44 17.16 5.10
N CYS A 150 -45.32 16.34 5.67
CA CYS A 150 -45.04 14.99 6.16
C CYS A 150 -44.01 14.91 7.31
N LEU A 151 -43.89 15.94 8.16
CA LEU A 151 -43.12 15.81 9.40
C LEU A 151 -43.93 14.96 10.38
N ASN A 152 -43.33 13.85 10.81
CA ASN A 152 -43.97 12.96 11.77
C ASN A 152 -43.84 13.57 13.17
N GLU A 153 -44.90 14.20 13.63
CA GLU A 153 -44.99 14.67 15.00
C GLU A 153 -45.42 13.48 15.85
N MET A 154 -44.43 12.67 16.21
CA MET A 154 -44.64 11.62 17.20
C MET A 154 -45.02 12.30 18.51
N ALA A 155 -46.32 12.30 18.82
CA ALA A 155 -46.81 12.73 20.11
C ALA A 155 -46.23 11.76 21.14
N TRP A 156 -45.22 12.22 21.88
CA TRP A 156 -44.72 11.53 23.06
C TRP A 156 -45.87 11.49 24.07
N THR A 157 -46.68 10.44 24.00
CA THR A 157 -47.46 10.03 25.16
C THR A 157 -46.44 9.79 26.28
N HIS A 158 -46.69 10.31 27.49
CA HIS A 158 -45.80 10.27 28.67
C HIS A 158 -45.41 8.85 29.17
N GLY A 159 -45.46 7.83 28.31
CA GLY A 159 -45.04 6.46 28.54
C GLY A 159 -43.54 6.25 28.45
N HIS A 160 -43.10 5.05 28.83
CA HIS A 160 -41.70 4.69 28.98
C HIS A 160 -40.91 4.84 27.67
N PRO A 161 -39.62 5.28 27.71
CA PRO A 161 -38.76 5.42 26.52
C PRO A 161 -38.62 4.15 25.66
N PHE A 162 -38.86 2.98 26.26
CA PHE A 162 -38.79 1.67 25.60
C PHE A 162 -40.00 1.35 24.71
N GLU A 163 -41.09 2.11 24.79
CA GLU A 163 -42.24 1.94 23.89
C GLU A 163 -41.97 2.51 22.50
N ASN A 164 -40.92 3.31 22.34
CA ASN A 164 -40.55 3.86 21.04
C ASN A 164 -39.82 2.80 20.19
N PRO A 165 -40.41 2.35 19.06
CA PRO A 165 -39.81 1.32 18.21
C PRO A 165 -38.46 1.75 17.60
N PHE A 166 -38.20 3.05 17.48
CA PHE A 166 -36.93 3.58 17.00
C PHE A 166 -35.79 3.39 18.00
N VAL A 167 -36.07 3.49 19.30
CA VAL A 167 -35.04 3.27 20.34
C VAL A 167 -34.57 1.82 20.32
N ILE A 168 -35.51 0.88 20.18
CA ILE A 168 -35.20 -0.55 20.05
C ILE A 168 -34.43 -0.82 18.76
N PHE A 169 -34.82 -0.19 17.65
CA PHE A 169 -34.10 -0.30 16.37
C PHE A 169 -32.65 0.17 16.50
N ILE A 170 -32.42 1.35 17.05
CA ILE A 170 -31.07 1.93 17.20
C ILE A 170 -30.24 1.08 18.15
N PHE A 171 -30.82 0.61 19.25
CA PHE A 171 -30.13 -0.28 20.17
C PHE A 171 -29.74 -1.61 19.50
N GLY A 172 -30.64 -2.24 18.76
CA GLY A 172 -30.35 -3.47 18.01
C GLY A 172 -29.25 -3.30 16.96
N GLU A 173 -29.21 -2.14 16.30
CA GLU A 173 -28.16 -1.78 15.36
C GLU A 173 -26.80 -1.62 16.06
N LEU A 174 -26.74 -0.87 17.17
CA LEU A 174 -25.52 -0.71 17.95
C LEU A 174 -24.99 -2.04 18.47
N VAL A 175 -25.86 -2.91 18.98
CA VAL A 175 -25.48 -4.25 19.44
C VAL A 175 -24.89 -5.08 18.29
N THR A 176 -25.52 -5.07 17.11
CA THR A 176 -25.03 -5.80 15.94
C THR A 176 -23.65 -5.29 15.50
N GLN A 177 -23.47 -3.96 15.44
CA GLN A 177 -22.20 -3.32 15.08
C GLN A 177 -21.09 -3.65 16.09
N VAL A 178 -21.38 -3.60 17.39
CA VAL A 178 -20.44 -3.96 18.45
C VAL A 178 -20.03 -5.43 18.34
N ILE A 179 -20.96 -6.34 18.06
CA ILE A 179 -20.65 -7.77 17.87
C ILE A 179 -19.72 -7.96 16.66
N LEU A 180 -20.07 -7.40 15.50
CA LEU A 180 -19.28 -7.54 14.27
C LEU A 180 -17.87 -6.95 14.43
N HIS A 181 -17.78 -5.74 14.98
CA HIS A 181 -16.51 -5.07 15.20
C HIS A 181 -15.69 -5.76 16.28
N GLY A 182 -16.32 -6.19 17.38
CA GLY A 182 -15.67 -6.94 18.44
C GLY A 182 -15.07 -8.26 17.95
N LEU A 183 -15.77 -9.00 17.07
CA LEU A 183 -15.25 -10.21 16.45
C LEU A 183 -14.05 -9.94 15.54
N ALA A 184 -14.13 -8.88 14.71
CA ALA A 184 -13.02 -8.47 13.84
C ALA A 184 -11.80 -8.02 14.65
N TRP A 185 -12.02 -7.22 15.69
CA TRP A 185 -10.99 -6.71 16.60
C TRP A 185 -10.34 -7.84 17.38
N LYS A 186 -11.14 -8.74 17.99
CA LYS A 186 -10.65 -9.90 18.72
C LYS A 186 -9.71 -10.72 17.86
N ARG A 187 -10.11 -11.06 16.63
CA ARG A 187 -9.27 -11.87 15.74
C ARG A 187 -7.97 -11.16 15.39
N THR A 188 -8.08 -9.89 15.01
CA THR A 188 -6.93 -9.05 14.66
C THR A 188 -5.93 -8.97 15.82
N PHE A 189 -6.42 -8.74 17.04
CA PHE A 189 -5.58 -8.64 18.23
C PHE A 189 -4.92 -9.97 18.61
N TRP A 190 -5.64 -11.10 18.48
CA TRP A 190 -5.08 -12.43 18.70
C TRP A 190 -3.99 -12.77 17.68
N ASP A 191 -4.22 -12.47 16.41
CA ASP A 191 -3.21 -12.66 15.36
C ASP A 191 -2.00 -11.75 15.60
N PHE A 192 -2.20 -10.51 16.09
CA PHE A 192 -1.10 -9.63 16.51
C PHE A 192 -0.28 -10.19 17.68
N ARG A 193 -0.91 -10.87 18.65
CA ARG A 193 -0.20 -11.50 19.77
C ARG A 193 0.63 -12.70 19.32
N LEU A 194 0.09 -13.53 18.43
CA LEU A 194 0.79 -14.72 17.89
C LEU A 194 1.91 -14.35 16.91
N VAL A 195 1.76 -13.24 16.19
CA VAL A 195 2.66 -12.81 15.10
C VAL A 195 3.51 -11.58 15.52
N SER A 196 3.74 -11.41 16.82
CA SER A 196 4.56 -10.33 17.39
C SER A 196 6.02 -10.27 16.87
N SER A 197 6.45 -11.21 16.01
CA SER A 197 7.76 -11.19 15.35
C SER A 197 7.74 -10.76 13.87
N SER A 198 6.59 -10.66 13.20
CA SER A 198 6.53 -10.37 11.74
C SER A 198 5.16 -9.82 11.31
N ARG A 199 4.88 -8.54 11.54
CA ARG A 199 3.59 -7.93 11.18
C ARG A 199 3.36 -7.95 9.65
N PRO A 200 2.28 -8.56 9.14
CA PRO A 200 1.84 -8.28 7.78
C PRO A 200 1.16 -6.90 7.73
N PRO A 201 1.58 -5.99 6.83
CA PRO A 201 1.07 -4.60 6.75
C PRO A 201 -0.45 -4.53 6.46
N LEU A 202 -1.02 -5.58 5.86
CA LEU A 202 -2.43 -5.65 5.50
C LEU A 202 -3.38 -5.59 6.71
N LEU A 203 -3.00 -6.16 7.87
CA LEU A 203 -3.88 -6.19 9.06
C LEU A 203 -4.02 -4.82 9.73
N SER A 204 -2.96 -4.01 9.70
CA SER A 204 -2.96 -2.67 10.28
C SER A 204 -3.89 -1.73 9.52
N VAL A 205 -3.81 -1.77 8.19
CA VAL A 205 -4.67 -0.97 7.30
C VAL A 205 -6.12 -1.39 7.44
N LEU A 206 -6.38 -2.71 7.41
CA LEU A 206 -7.72 -3.24 7.57
C LEU A 206 -8.36 -2.79 8.90
N ASN A 207 -7.61 -2.85 10.01
CA ASN A 207 -8.12 -2.49 11.34
C ASN A 207 -8.42 -0.99 11.47
N ARG A 208 -7.54 -0.13 10.94
CA ARG A 208 -7.73 1.34 10.96
C ARG A 208 -9.05 1.72 10.30
N ASP A 209 -9.29 1.21 9.09
CA ASP A 209 -10.44 1.63 8.30
C ASP A 209 -11.75 1.00 8.84
N GLY A 210 -11.68 -0.24 9.34
CA GLY A 210 -12.82 -0.88 10.01
C GLY A 210 -13.26 -0.13 11.27
N PHE A 211 -12.32 0.45 12.01
CA PHE A 211 -12.60 1.28 13.19
C PHE A 211 -13.19 2.64 12.81
N THR A 212 -12.67 3.30 11.76
CA THR A 212 -13.23 4.56 11.28
C THR A 212 -14.67 4.43 10.81
N VAL A 213 -15.00 3.36 10.07
CA VAL A 213 -16.38 3.07 9.63
C VAL A 213 -17.29 2.85 10.85
N PHE A 214 -16.83 2.06 11.83
CA PHE A 214 -17.58 1.81 13.07
C PHE A 214 -17.87 3.11 13.83
N MET A 215 -16.85 3.96 14.04
CA MET A 215 -17.02 5.24 14.72
C MET A 215 -17.98 6.18 13.97
N GLY A 216 -17.89 6.22 12.63
CA GLY A 216 -18.80 7.00 11.80
C GLY A 216 -20.26 6.57 11.96
N ILE A 217 -20.52 5.26 11.90
CA ILE A 217 -21.87 4.70 12.10
C ILE A 217 -22.34 4.97 13.53
N ALA A 218 -21.52 4.73 14.55
CA ALA A 218 -21.90 4.93 15.95
C ALA A 218 -22.28 6.40 16.23
N VAL A 219 -21.49 7.36 15.74
CA VAL A 219 -21.79 8.79 15.89
C VAL A 219 -23.08 9.16 15.16
N ALA A 220 -23.30 8.66 13.94
CA ALA A 220 -24.53 8.90 13.20
C ALA A 220 -25.76 8.33 13.94
N MET A 221 -25.68 7.11 14.47
CA MET A 221 -26.75 6.47 15.22
C MET A 221 -27.07 7.22 16.53
N ILE A 222 -26.05 7.67 17.27
CA ILE A 222 -26.25 8.47 18.49
C ILE A 222 -26.89 9.82 18.15
N ALA A 223 -26.43 10.49 17.10
CA ALA A 223 -27.01 11.75 16.65
C ALA A 223 -28.49 11.59 16.26
N MET A 224 -28.83 10.52 15.54
CA MET A 224 -30.22 10.18 15.19
C MET A 224 -31.06 9.92 16.45
N SER A 225 -30.55 9.17 17.44
CA SER A 225 -31.25 8.95 18.72
C SER A 225 -31.56 10.27 19.43
N VAL A 226 -30.55 11.14 19.57
CA VAL A 226 -30.71 12.43 20.26
C VAL A 226 -31.72 13.32 19.52
N SER A 227 -31.69 13.32 18.18
CA SER A 227 -32.65 14.09 17.37
C SER A 227 -34.07 13.54 17.50
N ALA A 228 -34.23 12.21 17.47
CA ALA A 228 -35.53 11.56 17.60
C ALA A 228 -36.18 11.86 18.96
N VAL A 229 -35.37 11.96 20.03
CA VAL A 229 -35.85 12.33 21.37
C VAL A 229 -36.25 13.80 21.46
N LYS A 230 -35.51 14.72 20.82
CA LYS A 230 -35.67 16.17 21.07
C LYS A 230 -36.69 16.90 20.19
N LYS A 231 -36.85 16.56 18.92
CA LYS A 231 -37.55 17.43 17.95
C LYS A 231 -38.60 16.76 17.09
N GLY A 232 -38.92 15.48 17.37
CA GLY A 232 -39.60 14.65 16.38
C GLY A 232 -38.64 14.34 15.22
N MET A 233 -38.90 13.25 14.53
CA MET A 233 -37.92 12.67 13.63
C MET A 233 -38.06 13.27 12.23
N GLY A 234 -37.20 14.21 11.87
CA GLY A 234 -36.79 14.37 10.47
C GLY A 234 -35.86 13.21 10.16
N VAL A 235 -36.29 12.25 9.33
CA VAL A 235 -35.42 11.16 8.85
C VAL A 235 -34.38 11.78 7.94
N VAL A 236 -33.35 12.40 8.52
CA VAL A 236 -32.20 12.87 7.77
C VAL A 236 -31.32 11.65 7.55
N PHE A 237 -31.43 11.10 6.35
CA PHE A 237 -30.63 9.99 5.90
C PHE A 237 -29.17 10.45 5.75
N VAL A 238 -28.40 10.42 6.83
CA VAL A 238 -26.96 10.63 6.77
C VAL A 238 -26.33 9.27 6.45
N PHE A 239 -26.22 8.95 5.16
CA PHE A 239 -25.28 7.92 4.76
C PHE A 239 -23.87 8.38 5.21
N PRO A 240 -23.00 7.50 5.75
CA PRO A 240 -21.65 7.89 6.14
C PRO A 240 -20.79 8.12 4.88
N THR A 241 -21.04 9.24 4.21
CA THR A 241 -20.26 9.76 3.09
C THR A 241 -18.82 10.09 3.51
N SER A 242 -18.56 10.22 4.80
CA SER A 242 -17.21 10.41 5.36
C SER A 242 -16.28 9.21 5.19
N THR A 243 -16.80 8.01 4.88
CA THR A 243 -15.98 6.79 4.77
C THR A 243 -15.46 6.47 3.37
N GLN A 244 -15.95 7.17 2.34
CA GLN A 244 -15.52 6.97 0.94
C GLN A 244 -14.48 8.01 0.45
N ASN A 245 -14.23 9.07 1.22
CA ASN A 245 -13.36 10.17 0.80
C ASN A 245 -11.86 9.88 0.94
N THR A 246 -11.47 8.65 1.31
CA THR A 246 -10.08 8.22 1.21
C THR A 246 -9.85 7.69 -0.20
N LYS A 247 -8.90 8.28 -0.95
CA LYS A 247 -8.47 7.80 -2.29
C LYS A 247 -8.08 6.31 -2.33
N GLU A 248 -8.04 5.64 -1.19
CA GLU A 248 -7.63 4.26 -0.98
C GLU A 248 -8.80 3.25 -0.94
N THR A 249 -10.06 3.65 -0.67
CA THR A 249 -11.18 2.69 -0.51
C THR A 249 -11.48 1.81 -1.75
N PRO A 250 -11.48 2.36 -2.99
CA PRO A 250 -11.62 1.55 -4.19
C PRO A 250 -10.46 0.57 -4.34
N HIS A 251 -9.25 1.03 -4.03
CA HIS A 251 -8.04 0.23 -4.08
C HIS A 251 -8.13 -0.97 -3.11
N TYR A 252 -8.88 -0.89 -2.01
CA TYR A 252 -9.01 -1.96 -1.01
C TYR A 252 -10.04 -3.03 -1.32
N LEU A 253 -11.26 -2.72 -1.79
CA LEU A 253 -12.17 -3.80 -2.22
C LEU A 253 -11.58 -4.55 -3.42
N LEU A 254 -10.76 -3.85 -4.20
CA LEU A 254 -9.99 -4.39 -5.31
C LEU A 254 -8.74 -5.14 -4.86
N GLN A 255 -8.03 -4.71 -3.82
CA GLN A 255 -6.96 -5.48 -3.16
C GLN A 255 -7.51 -6.67 -2.37
N PHE A 256 -8.69 -6.57 -1.77
CA PHE A 256 -9.39 -7.69 -1.13
C PHE A 256 -9.72 -8.74 -2.20
N ASN A 257 -10.16 -8.30 -3.39
CA ASN A 257 -10.23 -9.13 -4.58
C ASN A 257 -8.83 -9.67 -5.00
N ARG A 258 -7.79 -8.82 -5.06
CA ARG A 258 -6.45 -9.15 -5.58
C ARG A 258 -5.57 -9.96 -4.62
N TYR A 259 -5.88 -10.04 -3.34
CA TYR A 259 -5.12 -10.84 -2.35
C TYR A 259 -5.94 -12.04 -1.87
N ILE A 260 -7.26 -11.92 -1.69
CA ILE A 260 -8.10 -13.06 -1.29
C ILE A 260 -8.50 -13.91 -2.49
N ILE A 261 -8.78 -13.36 -3.69
CA ILE A 261 -9.04 -14.23 -4.85
C ILE A 261 -7.81 -15.06 -5.22
N PRO A 262 -6.55 -14.58 -5.20
CA PRO A 262 -5.41 -15.47 -5.43
C PRO A 262 -5.16 -16.47 -4.30
N LEU A 263 -5.47 -16.13 -3.03
CA LEU A 263 -5.49 -17.10 -1.93
C LEU A 263 -6.62 -18.15 -2.07
N VAL A 264 -7.65 -17.85 -2.86
CA VAL A 264 -8.78 -18.74 -3.19
C VAL A 264 -8.53 -19.50 -4.49
N SER A 265 -7.85 -18.90 -5.46
CA SER A 265 -7.38 -19.52 -6.69
C SER A 265 -6.12 -20.36 -6.49
N LEU A 266 -5.43 -20.27 -5.34
CA LEU A 266 -4.43 -21.26 -4.90
C LEU A 266 -5.05 -22.52 -4.30
N LYS A 267 -6.39 -22.60 -4.19
CA LYS A 267 -7.15 -23.86 -4.29
C LYS A 267 -7.87 -23.85 -5.63
N LEU A 268 -7.15 -24.20 -6.68
CA LEU A 268 -7.70 -24.40 -8.03
C LEU A 268 -8.78 -25.48 -8.00
N THR A 269 -10.03 -25.07 -8.12
CA THR A 269 -11.09 -25.89 -8.72
C THR A 269 -11.87 -25.01 -9.69
N GLU A 270 -11.59 -25.18 -10.99
CA GLU A 270 -12.47 -24.90 -12.15
C GLU A 270 -12.07 -25.89 -13.28
N PRO A 271 -12.95 -26.17 -14.26
CA PRO A 271 -13.28 -27.55 -14.67
C PRO A 271 -12.38 -28.17 -15.75
N ASP A 272 -11.47 -27.40 -16.38
CA ASP A 272 -10.77 -27.84 -17.61
C ASP A 272 -9.24 -27.99 -17.44
N GLY A 273 -8.81 -28.43 -16.26
CA GLY A 273 -7.71 -29.39 -16.13
C GLY A 273 -6.29 -29.06 -16.65
N THR A 274 -5.92 -27.81 -16.98
CA THR A 274 -4.64 -27.59 -17.71
C THR A 274 -3.59 -26.70 -17.00
N ILE A 275 -3.79 -26.31 -15.73
CA ILE A 275 -2.69 -25.75 -14.91
C ILE A 275 -2.67 -26.41 -13.54
N CYS A 276 -2.48 -27.74 -13.51
CA CYS A 276 -2.09 -28.46 -12.29
C CYS A 276 -1.04 -29.56 -12.55
N THR A 277 -0.54 -29.71 -13.77
CA THR A 277 0.34 -30.84 -14.12
C THR A 277 1.83 -30.55 -13.89
N LEU A 278 2.26 -29.28 -13.83
CA LEU A 278 3.69 -28.98 -13.59
C LEU A 278 4.13 -29.21 -12.14
N MET A 279 3.22 -29.10 -11.16
CA MET A 279 3.55 -29.30 -9.73
C MET A 279 3.51 -30.76 -9.28
N ARG A 280 2.94 -31.68 -10.08
CA ARG A 280 2.95 -33.13 -9.85
C ARG A 280 4.10 -33.85 -10.56
N MET A 281 4.92 -33.15 -11.34
CA MET A 281 5.99 -33.77 -12.13
C MET A 281 7.29 -33.98 -11.35
N VAL A 282 7.51 -33.26 -10.24
CA VAL A 282 8.79 -33.25 -9.53
C VAL A 282 8.71 -34.07 -8.24
N ASP A 283 8.59 -35.39 -8.37
CA ASP A 283 8.91 -36.30 -7.26
C ASP A 283 10.43 -36.49 -7.25
N CYS A 284 11.16 -35.68 -6.47
CA CYS A 284 12.62 -35.79 -6.33
C CYS A 284 13.06 -36.83 -5.28
N LEU A 285 12.23 -37.82 -4.97
CA LEU A 285 12.63 -38.95 -4.13
C LEU A 285 13.18 -40.07 -5.01
N PRO A 286 14.34 -40.67 -4.66
CA PRO A 286 14.78 -41.87 -5.35
C PRO A 286 13.70 -42.96 -5.20
N PRO A 287 13.35 -43.68 -6.27
CA PRO A 287 12.32 -44.70 -6.20
C PRO A 287 12.72 -45.75 -5.17
N SER A 288 11.84 -46.00 -4.20
CA SER A 288 11.99 -47.12 -3.27
C SER A 288 12.02 -48.43 -4.08
N PRO A 289 13.02 -49.31 -3.88
CA PRO A 289 13.14 -50.55 -4.64
C PRO A 289 12.07 -51.54 -4.15
N GLY A 290 10.86 -51.47 -4.71
CA GLY A 290 9.80 -52.42 -4.36
C GLY A 290 8.41 -52.20 -4.96
N ALA A 291 8.09 -51.02 -5.49
CA ALA A 291 6.76 -50.75 -6.06
C ALA A 291 6.77 -50.87 -7.59
N LEU A 292 6.73 -52.11 -8.08
CA LEU A 292 6.57 -52.41 -9.49
C LEU A 292 5.09 -52.66 -9.83
N LEU A 293 4.64 -51.88 -10.81
CA LEU A 293 3.58 -52.15 -11.81
C LEU A 293 2.24 -51.42 -11.62
N SER A 294 1.92 -50.66 -12.68
CA SER A 294 0.56 -50.41 -13.21
C SER A 294 0.00 -48.98 -13.18
N SER A 295 0.82 -47.95 -13.33
CA SER A 295 0.47 -46.82 -14.23
C SER A 295 1.72 -46.00 -14.60
N ARG A 296 2.42 -46.44 -15.65
CA ARG A 296 3.53 -45.70 -16.25
C ARG A 296 2.94 -44.57 -17.10
N GLN A 297 2.37 -43.58 -16.43
CA GLN A 297 1.89 -42.37 -17.08
C GLN A 297 3.13 -41.60 -17.54
N ASN A 298 3.30 -41.44 -18.86
CA ASN A 298 4.42 -40.73 -19.50
C ASN A 298 4.59 -39.35 -18.88
N ARG A 299 5.42 -39.24 -17.83
CA ARG A 299 5.84 -37.95 -17.29
C ARG A 299 6.85 -37.41 -18.28
N VAL A 300 6.48 -36.31 -18.93
CA VAL A 300 7.43 -35.51 -19.70
C VAL A 300 8.40 -34.92 -18.68
N GLU A 301 9.60 -35.48 -18.58
CA GLU A 301 10.69 -34.91 -17.80
C GLU A 301 11.29 -33.74 -18.58
N LEU A 302 11.23 -32.55 -17.98
CA LEU A 302 11.90 -31.38 -18.54
C LEU A 302 13.43 -31.53 -18.35
N PRO A 303 14.23 -31.23 -19.38
CA PRO A 303 15.67 -31.04 -19.21
C PRO A 303 15.97 -30.06 -18.08
N ALA A 304 17.00 -30.34 -17.28
CA ALA A 304 17.31 -29.58 -16.07
C ALA A 304 17.61 -28.10 -16.36
N GLU A 305 18.17 -27.80 -17.52
CA GLU A 305 18.49 -26.46 -18.00
C GLU A 305 17.21 -25.66 -18.25
N LEU A 306 16.22 -26.27 -18.91
CA LEU A 306 14.92 -25.64 -19.18
C LEU A 306 14.13 -25.45 -17.89
N GLU A 307 14.12 -26.44 -17.01
CA GLU A 307 13.49 -26.31 -15.69
C GLU A 307 14.10 -25.17 -14.88
N ARG A 308 15.45 -25.08 -14.87
CA ARG A 308 16.18 -23.98 -14.23
C ARG A 308 15.80 -22.63 -14.82
N GLU A 309 15.83 -22.49 -16.15
CA GLU A 309 15.49 -21.24 -16.83
C GLU A 309 14.06 -20.81 -16.51
N ILE A 310 13.09 -21.73 -16.60
CA ILE A 310 11.70 -21.48 -16.22
C ILE A 310 11.61 -21.00 -14.77
N PHE A 311 12.31 -21.66 -13.85
CA PHE A 311 12.27 -21.33 -12.43
C PHE A 311 12.91 -19.98 -12.15
N GLU A 312 14.04 -19.67 -12.78
CA GLU A 312 14.73 -18.40 -12.64
C GLU A 312 13.91 -17.24 -13.21
N VAL A 313 13.31 -17.41 -14.40
CA VAL A 313 12.41 -16.41 -15.01
C VAL A 313 11.18 -16.19 -14.13
N ALA A 314 10.55 -17.26 -13.64
CA ALA A 314 9.40 -17.16 -12.73
C ALA A 314 9.77 -16.47 -11.40
N ALA A 315 10.93 -16.80 -10.84
CA ALA A 315 11.46 -16.20 -9.62
C ALA A 315 11.73 -14.70 -9.76
N ARG A 316 12.31 -14.26 -10.89
CA ARG A 316 12.57 -12.85 -11.18
C ARG A 316 11.30 -12.07 -11.52
N ALA A 317 10.36 -12.69 -12.24
CA ALA A 317 9.10 -12.05 -12.63
C ALA A 317 8.16 -11.82 -11.43
N VAL A 318 8.14 -12.72 -10.45
CA VAL A 318 7.21 -12.67 -9.31
C VAL A 318 7.98 -12.77 -7.98
N PRO A 319 8.09 -11.66 -7.24
CA PRO A 319 8.78 -11.61 -5.95
C PRO A 319 8.30 -12.67 -4.94
N GLY A 320 9.25 -13.26 -4.21
CA GLY A 320 8.97 -14.31 -3.21
C GLY A 320 8.70 -15.70 -3.80
N THR A 321 8.59 -15.84 -5.12
CA THR A 321 8.45 -17.14 -5.80
C THR A 321 9.71 -17.99 -5.63
N ALA A 322 10.89 -17.37 -5.63
CA ALA A 322 12.16 -18.07 -5.39
C ALA A 322 12.15 -18.90 -4.11
N VAL A 323 11.65 -18.36 -2.99
CA VAL A 323 11.57 -19.05 -1.70
C VAL A 323 10.62 -20.25 -1.76
N LYS A 324 9.51 -20.13 -2.51
CA LYS A 324 8.57 -21.24 -2.70
C LYS A 324 9.16 -22.33 -3.59
N LEU A 325 9.79 -21.94 -4.69
CA LEU A 325 10.46 -22.86 -5.61
C LEU A 325 11.64 -23.57 -4.94
N ALA A 326 12.33 -22.89 -4.01
CA ALA A 326 13.38 -23.49 -3.21
C ALA A 326 12.87 -24.63 -2.31
N GLY A 327 11.59 -24.63 -1.94
CA GLY A 327 10.97 -25.69 -1.14
C GLY A 327 10.50 -26.91 -1.93
N LEU A 328 10.57 -26.89 -3.27
CA LEU A 328 10.07 -28.00 -4.10
C LEU A 328 10.99 -29.22 -4.06
N CYS A 329 12.29 -29.03 -4.29
CA CYS A 329 13.29 -30.09 -4.23
C CYS A 329 14.70 -29.54 -3.97
N LYS A 330 15.67 -30.42 -3.65
CA LYS A 330 17.07 -30.00 -3.38
C LYS A 330 17.72 -29.30 -4.58
N ARG A 331 17.41 -29.73 -5.80
CA ARG A 331 17.96 -29.15 -7.02
C ARG A 331 17.42 -27.75 -7.26
N SER A 332 16.11 -27.54 -7.13
CA SER A 332 15.51 -26.21 -7.23
C SER A 332 15.96 -25.31 -6.09
N GLN A 333 16.13 -25.84 -4.88
CA GLN A 333 16.72 -25.12 -3.75
C GLN A 333 18.09 -24.54 -4.12
N TYR A 334 18.98 -25.35 -4.70
CA TYR A 334 20.32 -24.90 -5.08
C TYR A 334 20.30 -23.75 -6.10
N TRP A 335 19.41 -23.83 -7.10
CA TRP A 335 19.21 -22.75 -8.08
C TRP A 335 18.62 -21.50 -7.46
N MET A 336 17.57 -21.65 -6.65
CA MET A 336 16.86 -20.53 -6.05
C MET A 336 17.66 -19.85 -4.95
N GLU A 337 18.49 -20.57 -4.20
CA GLU A 337 19.43 -19.98 -3.24
C GLU A 337 20.40 -19.01 -3.93
N TRP A 338 20.77 -19.22 -5.21
CA TRP A 338 21.54 -18.22 -5.96
C TRP A 338 20.77 -16.88 -6.02
N LEU A 339 19.51 -16.91 -6.44
CA LEU A 339 18.69 -15.71 -6.59
C LEU A 339 18.28 -15.07 -5.26
N ILE A 340 17.99 -15.90 -4.24
CA ILE A 340 17.56 -15.41 -2.92
C ILE A 340 18.67 -14.61 -2.23
N TYR A 341 19.92 -15.06 -2.37
CA TYR A 341 21.06 -14.43 -1.69
C TYR A 341 21.85 -13.45 -2.58
N GLU A 342 21.53 -13.34 -3.86
CA GLU A 342 22.16 -12.38 -4.79
C GLU A 342 22.03 -10.93 -4.27
N THR A 343 20.83 -10.57 -3.82
CA THR A 343 20.52 -9.27 -3.24
C THR A 343 20.02 -9.42 -1.81
N VAL A 344 20.80 -8.93 -0.85
CA VAL A 344 20.48 -8.97 0.58
C VAL A 344 20.20 -7.56 1.06
N VAL A 345 18.97 -7.31 1.51
CA VAL A 345 18.54 -6.03 2.08
C VAL A 345 18.17 -6.24 3.54
N LEU A 346 18.91 -5.57 4.43
CA LEU A 346 18.78 -5.68 5.88
C LEU A 346 18.28 -4.35 6.44
N ASP A 347 16.98 -4.30 6.69
CA ASP A 347 16.24 -3.14 7.14
C ASP A 347 15.32 -3.42 8.33
N TYR A 348 14.38 -2.50 8.57
CA TYR A 348 13.30 -2.70 9.52
C TYR A 348 12.24 -3.68 8.95
N PRO A 349 11.81 -4.71 9.70
CA PRO A 349 12.11 -4.93 11.12
C PRO A 349 13.44 -5.68 11.38
N PRO A 350 14.09 -5.45 12.54
CA PRO A 350 15.38 -6.08 12.92
C PRO A 350 15.39 -7.62 12.88
N ALA A 351 14.21 -8.24 12.91
CA ALA A 351 14.05 -9.68 12.74
C ALA A 351 14.69 -10.22 11.44
N ARG A 352 14.75 -9.41 10.37
CA ARG A 352 15.41 -9.78 9.11
C ARG A 352 16.92 -9.88 9.28
N THR A 353 17.55 -8.86 9.87
CA THR A 353 18.97 -8.88 10.23
C THR A 353 19.29 -10.07 11.12
N ALA A 354 18.48 -10.31 12.17
CA ALA A 354 18.68 -11.46 13.04
C ALA A 354 18.55 -12.81 12.32
N ALA A 355 17.63 -12.95 11.36
CA ALA A 355 17.50 -14.15 10.55
C ALA A 355 18.70 -14.35 9.61
N PHE A 356 19.20 -13.28 9.01
CA PHE A 356 20.39 -13.33 8.18
C PHE A 356 21.63 -13.71 8.98
N LEU A 357 21.84 -13.12 10.16
CA LEU A 357 22.93 -13.47 11.06
C LEU A 357 22.90 -14.95 11.50
N ARG A 358 21.72 -15.52 11.77
CA ARG A 358 21.59 -16.97 12.02
C ARG A 358 21.99 -17.79 10.79
N THR A 359 21.67 -17.30 9.59
CA THR A 359 22.08 -17.95 8.34
C THR A 359 23.59 -17.90 8.16
N LEU A 360 24.26 -16.81 8.55
CA LEU A 360 25.72 -16.70 8.49
C LEU A 360 26.42 -17.82 9.28
N VAL A 361 25.85 -18.23 10.41
CA VAL A 361 26.38 -19.34 11.22
C VAL A 361 26.10 -20.70 10.58
N ALA A 362 24.99 -20.83 9.84
CA ALA A 362 24.53 -22.09 9.26
C ALA A 362 25.13 -22.42 7.89
N LYS A 363 25.72 -21.45 7.18
CA LYS A 363 26.29 -21.61 5.83
C LYS A 363 27.79 -21.24 5.85
N PRO A 364 28.64 -21.89 5.04
CA PRO A 364 30.06 -21.54 4.97
C PRO A 364 30.29 -20.09 4.50
N THR A 365 31.34 -19.42 4.96
CA THR A 365 31.67 -18.03 4.55
C THR A 365 31.83 -17.89 3.03
N LYS A 366 32.46 -18.88 2.39
CA LYS A 366 32.61 -18.97 0.93
C LYS A 366 31.27 -18.87 0.18
N PHE A 367 30.18 -19.38 0.77
CA PHE A 367 28.85 -19.25 0.19
C PHE A 367 28.45 -17.77 0.06
N PHE A 368 28.66 -16.95 1.09
CA PHE A 368 28.27 -15.54 1.06
C PHE A 368 29.17 -14.71 0.14
N ALA A 369 30.48 -14.98 0.16
CA ALA A 369 31.44 -14.35 -0.74
C ALA A 369 31.08 -14.57 -2.23
N GLU A 370 30.64 -15.78 -2.58
CA GLU A 370 30.27 -16.11 -3.96
C GLU A 370 28.87 -15.62 -4.34
N ARG A 371 27.90 -15.68 -3.41
CA ARG A 371 26.47 -15.50 -3.71
C ARG A 371 25.99 -14.07 -3.49
N VAL A 372 26.47 -13.38 -2.46
CA VAL A 372 25.98 -12.02 -2.14
C VAL A 372 26.71 -11.01 -3.02
N LYS A 373 25.97 -10.39 -3.95
CA LYS A 373 26.51 -9.39 -4.88
C LYS A 373 26.05 -7.99 -4.53
N ASN A 374 24.80 -7.85 -4.10
CA ASN A 374 24.20 -6.57 -3.72
C ASN A 374 23.84 -6.62 -2.23
N LEU A 375 24.52 -5.84 -1.42
CA LEU A 375 24.28 -5.76 0.02
C LEU A 375 23.78 -4.37 0.41
N GLN A 376 22.67 -4.33 1.14
CA GLN A 376 22.09 -3.09 1.65
C GLN A 376 21.88 -3.20 3.17
N LEU A 377 22.58 -2.36 3.91
CA LEU A 377 22.53 -2.25 5.37
C LEU A 377 21.90 -0.90 5.72
N SER A 378 20.66 -0.92 6.22
CA SER A 378 19.99 0.32 6.62
C SER A 378 20.43 0.76 8.03
N TYR A 379 19.94 1.93 8.47
CA TYR A 379 20.11 2.46 9.83
C TYR A 379 19.68 1.51 10.95
N SER A 380 18.85 0.50 10.69
CA SER A 380 18.44 -0.48 11.71
C SER A 380 19.49 -1.56 11.98
N VAL A 381 20.58 -1.62 11.21
CA VAL A 381 21.68 -2.56 11.40
C VAL A 381 22.73 -1.90 12.29
N THR A 382 23.08 -2.55 13.39
CA THR A 382 24.11 -2.03 14.31
C THR A 382 25.50 -2.21 13.70
N LEU A 383 26.47 -1.40 14.14
CA LEU A 383 27.87 -1.49 13.70
C LEU A 383 28.44 -2.92 13.81
N ASN A 384 28.25 -3.59 14.96
CA ASN A 384 28.77 -4.94 15.19
C ASN A 384 28.13 -5.98 14.24
N GLU A 385 26.84 -5.82 13.92
CA GLU A 385 26.18 -6.69 12.95
C GLU A 385 26.70 -6.44 11.54
N ALA A 386 26.85 -5.16 11.16
CA ALA A 386 27.38 -4.78 9.85
C ALA A 386 28.80 -5.33 9.63
N GLN A 387 29.67 -5.22 10.64
CA GLN A 387 31.03 -5.79 10.64
C GLN A 387 31.01 -7.31 10.37
N LYS A 388 30.22 -8.08 11.14
CA LYS A 388 30.08 -9.53 10.96
C LYS A 388 29.57 -9.92 9.58
N ILE A 389 28.69 -9.11 9.00
CA ILE A 389 28.13 -9.34 7.66
C ILE A 389 29.20 -9.06 6.59
N LEU A 390 29.92 -7.95 6.71
CA LEU A 390 30.97 -7.57 5.76
C LEU A 390 32.20 -8.49 5.82
N ASP A 391 32.49 -9.08 6.98
CA ASP A 391 33.55 -10.09 7.14
C ASP A 391 33.36 -11.30 6.21
N VAL A 392 32.11 -11.64 5.86
CA VAL A 392 31.77 -12.84 5.08
C VAL A 392 31.29 -12.53 3.66
N CYS A 393 30.74 -11.34 3.41
CA CYS A 393 30.24 -10.92 2.10
C CYS A 393 31.33 -10.18 1.32
N THR A 394 32.32 -10.89 0.80
CA THR A 394 33.53 -10.27 0.22
C THR A 394 33.50 -10.11 -1.30
N GLY A 395 32.49 -10.64 -1.99
CA GLY A 395 32.37 -10.58 -3.45
C GLY A 395 31.31 -9.58 -3.92
N LEU A 396 31.21 -8.44 -3.23
CA LEU A 396 30.19 -7.42 -3.45
C LEU A 396 30.48 -6.62 -4.72
N THR A 397 29.45 -6.43 -5.53
CA THR A 397 29.44 -5.51 -6.67
C THR A 397 28.76 -4.18 -6.33
N GLN A 398 27.79 -4.24 -5.39
CA GLN A 398 27.07 -3.09 -4.87
C GLN A 398 26.97 -3.15 -3.35
N LEU A 399 27.33 -2.04 -2.70
CA LEU A 399 27.22 -1.86 -1.26
C LEU A 399 26.46 -0.58 -0.94
N VAL A 400 25.36 -0.69 -0.21
CA VAL A 400 24.68 0.41 0.46
C VAL A 400 24.87 0.20 1.97
N CYS A 401 25.59 1.09 2.63
CA CYS A 401 25.91 0.98 4.04
C CYS A 401 25.53 2.25 4.78
N TRP A 402 24.34 2.24 5.39
CA TRP A 402 23.81 3.32 6.23
C TRP A 402 23.70 2.90 7.69
N ALA A 403 24.41 1.84 8.08
CA ALA A 403 24.44 1.33 9.43
C ALA A 403 24.77 2.45 10.44
N GLU A 404 24.16 2.38 11.61
CA GLU A 404 24.37 3.39 12.65
C GLU A 404 25.78 3.23 13.25
N SER A 405 26.64 4.21 12.99
CA SER A 405 28.00 4.29 13.52
C SER A 405 28.08 5.36 14.59
N CYS A 406 27.49 5.11 15.76
CA CYS A 406 27.69 6.02 16.89
C CYS A 406 29.19 6.06 17.24
N HIS A 407 29.86 7.15 16.83
CA HIS A 407 31.20 7.57 17.25
C HIS A 407 32.41 6.75 16.77
N VAL A 408 32.24 5.73 15.93
CA VAL A 408 33.38 5.00 15.35
C VAL A 408 33.64 5.51 13.92
N HIS A 409 34.65 6.35 13.78
CA HIS A 409 35.09 6.89 12.50
C HIS A 409 35.99 5.90 11.74
N GLY A 410 35.83 5.82 10.42
CA GLY A 410 36.73 5.07 9.56
C GLY A 410 36.63 3.54 9.66
N TRP A 411 35.65 3.01 10.39
CA TRP A 411 35.52 1.57 10.61
C TRP A 411 35.31 0.77 9.32
N LEU A 412 34.68 1.37 8.30
CA LEU A 412 34.40 0.68 7.05
C LEU A 412 35.68 0.51 6.21
N ARG A 413 36.70 1.34 6.46
CA ARG A 413 37.98 1.31 5.73
C ARG A 413 38.69 -0.04 5.86
N THR A 414 38.55 -0.73 7.01
CA THR A 414 39.19 -2.05 7.22
C THR A 414 38.64 -3.14 6.32
N TYR A 415 37.43 -2.96 5.78
CA TYR A 415 36.75 -3.90 4.87
C TYR A 415 37.04 -3.63 3.41
N PHE A 416 37.72 -2.53 3.12
CA PHE A 416 38.02 -2.07 1.78
C PHE A 416 39.49 -2.29 1.43
N THR A 417 39.98 -3.51 1.68
CA THR A 417 41.27 -3.94 1.14
C THR A 417 41.08 -4.40 -0.30
N PRO A 418 42.10 -4.28 -1.17
CA PRO A 418 41.97 -4.56 -2.61
C PRO A 418 41.39 -5.93 -2.96
N SER A 419 41.52 -6.92 -2.06
CA SER A 419 40.95 -8.27 -2.24
C SER A 419 39.43 -8.36 -2.05
N TYR A 420 38.80 -7.44 -1.30
CA TYR A 420 37.36 -7.45 -1.00
C TYR A 420 36.54 -6.60 -1.97
N ILE A 421 37.20 -5.67 -2.68
CA ILE A 421 36.53 -4.61 -3.45
C ILE A 421 36.90 -4.62 -4.93
N SER A 422 37.55 -5.68 -5.42
CA SER A 422 37.99 -5.72 -6.82
C SER A 422 36.82 -5.47 -7.78
N ASP A 423 35.62 -5.92 -7.41
CA ASP A 423 34.44 -5.90 -8.27
C ASP A 423 33.40 -4.85 -7.83
N LEU A 424 33.70 -4.06 -6.79
CA LEU A 424 32.79 -3.06 -6.26
C LEU A 424 32.70 -1.89 -7.25
N THR A 425 31.52 -1.70 -7.82
CA THR A 425 31.26 -0.66 -8.83
C THR A 425 30.26 0.40 -8.36
N ARG A 426 29.53 0.09 -7.29
CA ARG A 426 28.38 0.85 -6.79
C ARG A 426 28.48 0.99 -5.27
N LEU A 427 28.62 2.21 -4.77
CA LEU A 427 28.81 2.47 -3.35
C LEU A 427 27.88 3.58 -2.85
N SER A 428 27.15 3.32 -1.76
CA SER A 428 26.34 4.29 -1.04
C SER A 428 26.67 4.24 0.45
N LEU A 429 27.05 5.37 1.04
CA LEU A 429 27.52 5.41 2.43
C LEU A 429 27.42 6.80 3.05
N LYS A 430 27.67 6.87 4.36
CA LYS A 430 28.03 8.11 5.05
C LYS A 430 29.55 8.26 5.06
N LEU A 431 30.07 9.42 4.65
CA LEU A 431 31.51 9.62 4.47
C LEU A 431 32.32 9.43 5.77
N GLU A 432 31.71 9.72 6.92
CA GLU A 432 32.29 9.50 8.25
C GLU A 432 32.68 8.03 8.54
N MET A 433 32.08 7.07 7.83
CA MET A 433 32.35 5.64 7.98
C MET A 433 33.67 5.23 7.33
N LEU A 434 34.16 6.02 6.36
CA LEU A 434 35.44 5.82 5.66
C LEU A 434 36.59 6.62 6.27
N THR A 435 36.25 7.73 6.91
CA THR A 435 37.23 8.73 7.34
C THR A 435 37.66 8.45 8.77
N GLU A 436 38.96 8.25 9.03
CA GLU A 436 39.51 8.23 10.39
C GLU A 436 39.36 9.62 11.03
N ALA A 437 39.16 9.70 12.35
CA ALA A 437 38.77 10.95 13.02
C ALA A 437 39.72 12.15 12.78
N GLU A 438 41.00 11.88 12.52
CA GLU A 438 42.07 12.89 12.37
C GLU A 438 42.53 13.10 10.92
N LYS A 439 42.09 12.25 9.97
CA LYS A 439 42.53 12.33 8.57
C LYS A 439 41.50 13.06 7.73
N ILE A 440 41.98 13.94 6.84
CA ILE A 440 41.15 14.53 5.79
C ILE A 440 40.75 13.39 4.84
N PRO A 441 39.45 13.13 4.62
CA PRO A 441 39.05 12.14 3.64
C PRO A 441 39.47 12.59 2.25
N THR A 442 40.14 11.70 1.55
CA THR A 442 40.53 11.88 0.14
C THR A 442 39.85 10.82 -0.70
N PHE A 443 39.50 11.19 -1.93
CA PHE A 443 38.92 10.25 -2.91
C PHE A 443 39.99 9.53 -3.75
N SER A 444 41.26 9.65 -3.37
CA SER A 444 42.38 9.02 -4.09
C SER A 444 42.53 7.53 -3.77
N ASP A 445 41.88 7.03 -2.71
CA ASP A 445 41.94 5.63 -2.31
C ASP A 445 41.47 4.68 -3.45
N GLU A 446 42.11 3.52 -3.57
CA GLU A 446 41.89 2.55 -4.67
C GLU A 446 40.42 2.14 -4.82
N ILE A 447 39.65 2.14 -3.72
CA ILE A 447 38.22 1.83 -3.73
C ILE A 447 37.45 2.72 -4.71
N PHE A 448 37.77 4.01 -4.78
CA PHE A 448 37.02 4.95 -5.59
C PHE A 448 37.37 4.86 -7.08
N GLN A 449 38.55 4.32 -7.41
CA GLN A 449 39.06 4.28 -8.79
C GLN A 449 38.20 3.41 -9.73
N ARG A 450 37.49 2.41 -9.18
CA ARG A 450 36.62 1.50 -9.94
C ARG A 450 35.14 1.85 -9.84
N LEU A 451 34.76 2.80 -8.99
CA LEU A 451 33.36 3.14 -8.79
C LEU A 451 32.82 3.85 -10.03
N THR A 452 31.66 3.37 -10.46
CA THR A 452 30.84 4.00 -11.50
C THR A 452 29.69 4.79 -10.88
N HIS A 453 29.22 4.36 -9.70
CA HIS A 453 28.17 5.04 -8.94
C HIS A 453 28.64 5.27 -7.51
N LEU A 454 28.58 6.52 -7.06
CA LEU A 454 28.87 6.92 -5.69
C LEU A 454 27.70 7.72 -5.13
N GLU A 455 27.21 7.32 -3.96
CA GLU A 455 26.19 8.04 -3.21
C GLU A 455 26.72 8.38 -1.82
N ILE A 456 26.73 9.67 -1.51
CA ILE A 456 27.15 10.22 -0.23
C ILE A 456 25.89 10.71 0.48
N VAL A 457 25.47 9.94 1.49
CA VAL A 457 24.30 10.24 2.31
C VAL A 457 24.76 11.02 3.53
N LEU A 458 24.08 12.13 3.84
CA LEU A 458 24.41 13.01 4.96
C LEU A 458 25.89 13.43 4.92
N PRO A 459 26.30 14.21 3.90
CA PRO A 459 27.65 14.75 3.87
C PRO A 459 27.96 15.48 5.20
N PRO A 460 29.19 15.44 5.72
CA PRO A 460 29.50 16.09 6.98
C PRO A 460 29.23 17.61 6.93
N PRO A 461 28.56 18.19 7.93
CA PRO A 461 28.27 19.62 7.95
C PRO A 461 29.54 20.45 8.22
N LEU A 462 29.58 21.68 7.70
CA LEU A 462 30.75 22.57 7.80
C LEU A 462 31.15 22.87 9.26
N HIS A 463 30.18 23.02 10.15
CA HIS A 463 30.40 23.42 11.54
C HIS A 463 31.15 22.37 12.38
N ILE A 464 31.30 21.14 11.88
CA ILE A 464 32.12 20.10 12.55
C ILE A 464 33.63 20.38 12.37
N GLY A 465 34.02 21.38 11.56
CA GLY A 465 35.41 21.78 11.38
C GLY A 465 36.25 20.75 10.62
N ARG A 466 35.61 19.76 10.00
CA ARG A 466 36.28 18.78 9.13
C ARG A 466 36.28 19.29 7.70
N LEU A 467 37.47 19.63 7.22
CA LEU A 467 37.70 19.86 5.80
C LEU A 467 37.70 18.52 5.08
N ILE A 468 36.89 18.40 4.04
CA ILE A 468 36.86 17.26 3.11
C ILE A 468 37.49 17.76 1.82
N ASP A 469 38.44 17.01 1.28
CA ASP A 469 39.00 17.31 -0.04
C ASP A 469 38.08 16.75 -1.13
N TRP A 470 37.15 17.59 -1.57
CA TRP A 470 36.21 17.25 -2.63
C TRP A 470 36.84 17.24 -4.03
N THR A 471 38.03 17.83 -4.21
CA THR A 471 38.67 17.95 -5.53
C THR A 471 39.00 16.59 -6.13
N GLY A 472 39.27 15.60 -5.27
CA GLY A 472 39.50 14.22 -5.68
C GLY A 472 38.33 13.61 -6.45
N LEU A 473 37.08 14.03 -6.22
CA LEU A 473 35.91 13.49 -6.94
C LEU A 473 35.98 13.77 -8.44
N VAL A 474 36.48 14.95 -8.84
CA VAL A 474 36.61 15.35 -10.25
C VAL A 474 37.60 14.42 -10.98
N SER A 475 38.61 13.93 -10.25
CA SER A 475 39.67 13.08 -10.79
C SER A 475 39.32 11.60 -10.92
N LEU A 476 38.12 11.17 -10.48
CA LEU A 476 37.73 9.77 -10.50
C LEU A 476 37.48 9.27 -11.93
N PRO A 477 38.30 8.32 -12.44
CA PRO A 477 38.35 8.02 -13.87
C PRO A 477 37.11 7.28 -14.39
N ASN A 478 36.35 6.62 -13.52
CA ASN A 478 35.21 5.78 -13.90
C ASN A 478 33.87 6.30 -13.34
N LEU A 479 33.87 7.39 -12.57
CA LEU A 479 32.67 7.88 -11.90
C LEU A 479 31.70 8.48 -12.91
N LYS A 480 30.56 7.81 -13.10
CA LYS A 480 29.50 8.23 -14.03
C LYS A 480 28.30 8.84 -13.30
N HIS A 481 28.00 8.35 -12.11
CA HIS A 481 26.84 8.76 -11.33
C HIS A 481 27.27 9.17 -9.93
N LEU A 482 27.00 10.42 -9.56
CA LEU A 482 27.23 10.93 -8.21
C LEU A 482 25.89 11.37 -7.61
N THR A 483 25.60 10.90 -6.41
CA THR A 483 24.46 11.36 -5.61
C THR A 483 24.96 11.97 -4.30
N VAL A 484 24.52 13.18 -3.99
CA VAL A 484 24.75 13.81 -2.69
C VAL A 484 23.39 14.04 -2.05
N GLY A 485 23.11 13.34 -0.95
CA GLY A 485 21.76 13.28 -0.41
C GLY A 485 21.59 13.66 1.05
N ASP A 486 20.34 13.97 1.39
CA ASP A 486 19.93 14.66 2.63
C ASP A 486 20.72 15.95 2.88
N VAL A 487 20.77 16.80 1.86
CA VAL A 487 21.48 18.09 1.92
C VAL A 487 20.59 19.15 2.55
N PHE A 488 21.07 19.76 3.63
CA PHE A 488 20.39 20.85 4.35
C PHE A 488 21.07 22.21 4.13
N SER A 489 20.28 23.29 3.99
CA SER A 489 20.76 24.64 3.65
C SER A 489 21.73 25.24 4.67
N TRP A 490 21.41 25.19 5.96
CA TRP A 490 22.27 25.72 7.03
C TRP A 490 23.68 25.10 7.13
N ASP A 491 23.89 23.89 6.58
CA ASP A 491 25.10 23.11 6.83
C ASP A 491 25.92 22.82 5.58
N HIS A 492 25.29 22.85 4.40
CA HIS A 492 25.85 22.27 3.18
C HIS A 492 25.91 23.23 2.00
N LEU A 493 25.67 24.53 2.18
CA LEU A 493 25.86 25.52 1.10
C LEU A 493 27.31 25.54 0.59
N TYR A 494 28.27 25.11 1.41
CA TYR A 494 29.67 24.94 0.99
C TYR A 494 29.85 23.93 -0.16
N LEU A 495 28.86 23.06 -0.41
CA LEU A 495 28.90 22.12 -1.53
C LEU A 495 28.58 22.78 -2.86
N LEU A 496 27.99 23.98 -2.91
CA LEU A 496 27.62 24.60 -4.19
C LEU A 496 28.83 24.78 -5.13
N PRO A 497 29.97 25.35 -4.69
CA PRO A 497 31.16 25.42 -5.55
C PRO A 497 31.67 24.05 -5.96
N VAL A 498 31.55 23.04 -5.09
CA VAL A 498 31.98 21.66 -5.38
C VAL A 498 31.10 21.03 -6.47
N LEU A 499 29.78 21.21 -6.38
CA LEU A 499 28.84 20.71 -7.38
C LEU A 499 29.07 21.38 -8.75
N ARG A 500 29.37 22.69 -8.75
CA ARG A 500 29.78 23.42 -9.96
C ARG A 500 31.07 22.88 -10.54
N ASP A 501 32.11 22.73 -9.73
CA ASP A 501 33.40 22.19 -10.16
C ASP A 501 33.27 20.78 -10.77
N LEU A 502 32.42 19.94 -10.19
CA LEU A 502 32.11 18.60 -10.71
C LEU A 502 31.42 18.64 -12.07
N LEU A 503 30.46 19.55 -12.27
CA LEU A 503 29.81 19.71 -13.56
C LEU A 503 30.81 20.27 -14.58
N ASP A 504 31.59 21.28 -14.23
CA ASP A 504 32.46 21.96 -15.18
C ASP A 504 33.66 21.10 -15.61
N HIS A 505 34.25 20.33 -14.69
CA HIS A 505 35.54 19.67 -14.92
C HIS A 505 35.47 18.14 -15.01
N SER A 506 34.39 17.49 -14.55
CA SER A 506 34.29 16.03 -14.68
C SER A 506 33.88 15.62 -16.09
N LEU A 507 34.80 14.92 -16.77
CA LEU A 507 34.61 14.43 -18.14
C LEU A 507 33.77 13.13 -18.19
N THR A 508 33.71 12.40 -17.08
CA THR A 508 33.11 11.06 -16.99
C THR A 508 31.72 11.10 -16.39
N LEU A 509 31.39 12.17 -15.65
CA LEU A 509 30.11 12.32 -14.97
C LEU A 509 28.95 12.46 -15.97
N GLU A 510 28.05 11.48 -15.95
CA GLU A 510 26.83 11.44 -16.75
C GLU A 510 25.61 11.97 -15.99
N THR A 511 25.59 11.84 -14.66
CA THR A 511 24.47 12.26 -13.80
C THR A 511 24.95 12.72 -12.44
N LEU A 512 24.50 13.89 -12.00
CA LEU A 512 24.69 14.44 -10.66
C LEU A 512 23.33 14.60 -10.00
N VAL A 513 23.09 13.90 -8.90
CA VAL A 513 21.83 13.97 -8.16
C VAL A 513 22.06 14.71 -6.84
N VAL A 514 21.25 15.73 -6.59
CA VAL A 514 21.19 16.41 -5.29
C VAL A 514 19.84 16.11 -4.65
N ILE A 515 19.87 15.51 -3.46
CA ILE A 515 18.64 15.18 -2.73
C ILE A 515 18.44 16.19 -1.61
N THR A 516 17.46 17.08 -1.80
CA THR A 516 17.10 18.10 -0.83
C THR A 516 15.63 18.50 -0.95
N LYS A 517 15.01 18.76 0.20
CA LYS A 517 13.67 19.36 0.31
C LYS A 517 13.73 20.80 0.84
N GLU A 518 14.92 21.30 1.18
CA GLU A 518 15.08 22.57 1.88
C GLU A 518 14.95 23.74 0.90
N PRO A 519 13.97 24.64 1.09
CA PRO A 519 13.71 25.72 0.15
C PRO A 519 14.93 26.60 -0.15
N GLN A 520 15.76 26.90 0.85
CA GLN A 520 16.94 27.77 0.67
C GLN A 520 18.04 27.07 -0.13
N MET A 521 18.20 25.74 0.01
CA MET A 521 19.14 24.99 -0.82
C MET A 521 18.65 24.92 -2.27
N LEU A 522 17.34 24.72 -2.47
CA LEU A 522 16.72 24.77 -3.80
C LEU A 522 16.88 26.15 -4.44
N GLU A 523 16.66 27.22 -3.68
CA GLU A 523 16.88 28.59 -4.13
C GLU A 523 18.33 28.82 -4.50
N ALA A 524 19.28 28.40 -3.67
CA ALA A 524 20.70 28.56 -3.97
C ALA A 524 21.14 27.77 -5.22
N LEU A 525 20.65 26.52 -5.39
CA LEU A 525 20.86 25.75 -6.62
C LEU A 525 20.26 26.46 -7.84
N ASN A 526 19.11 27.12 -7.71
CA ASN A 526 18.51 27.90 -8.79
C ASN A 526 19.30 29.20 -9.08
N VAL A 527 19.80 29.89 -8.05
CA VAL A 527 20.58 31.15 -8.17
C VAL A 527 21.91 30.90 -8.86
N GLU A 528 22.57 29.78 -8.58
CA GLU A 528 23.77 29.36 -9.31
C GLU A 528 23.48 29.15 -10.80
N ASN A 529 22.21 29.02 -11.19
CA ASN A 529 21.75 28.89 -12.57
C ASN A 529 22.41 27.70 -13.27
N TYR A 530 22.33 26.52 -12.65
CA TYR A 530 22.75 25.28 -13.28
C TYR A 530 21.83 24.93 -14.45
N ASP A 531 22.21 25.33 -15.66
CA ASP A 531 21.57 24.86 -16.91
C ASP A 531 22.18 23.53 -17.40
N ASP A 532 22.88 22.80 -16.54
CA ASP A 532 23.49 21.52 -16.90
C ASP A 532 22.45 20.39 -16.84
N PRO A 533 22.17 19.68 -17.95
CA PRO A 533 21.16 18.63 -17.98
C PRO A 533 21.58 17.37 -17.22
N ARG A 534 22.81 17.29 -16.70
CA ARG A 534 23.26 16.21 -15.81
C ARG A 534 22.79 16.41 -14.38
N LEU A 535 22.45 17.63 -13.96
CA LEU A 535 21.98 17.93 -12.61
C LEU A 535 20.50 17.59 -12.46
N VAL A 536 20.21 16.66 -11.54
CA VAL A 536 18.85 16.29 -11.15
C VAL A 536 18.65 16.56 -9.67
N ILE A 537 17.55 17.22 -9.33
CA ILE A 537 17.19 17.52 -7.94
C ILE A 537 16.01 16.64 -7.54
N PHE A 538 16.17 15.87 -6.47
CA PHE A 538 15.10 15.07 -5.89
C PHE A 538 14.74 15.55 -4.47
N PRO A 539 13.46 15.53 -4.07
CA PRO A 539 13.05 15.93 -2.73
C PRO A 539 13.39 14.89 -1.65
N ARG A 540 13.63 13.63 -2.05
CA ARG A 540 13.96 12.49 -1.17
C ARG A 540 14.53 11.33 -1.99
N PHE A 541 15.28 10.43 -1.35
CA PHE A 541 15.94 9.27 -2.00
C PHE A 541 14.99 8.36 -2.78
N ASN A 542 13.79 8.15 -2.24
CA ASN A 542 12.81 7.25 -2.85
C ASN A 542 11.88 7.94 -3.85
N TRP A 543 12.14 9.19 -4.28
CA TRP A 543 11.29 9.91 -5.25
C TRP A 543 11.34 9.25 -6.64
N PRO A 544 10.22 9.16 -7.39
CA PRO A 544 8.87 9.66 -7.07
C PRO A 544 8.00 8.67 -6.27
N MET A 545 8.58 7.55 -5.83
CA MET A 545 7.86 6.48 -5.16
C MET A 545 7.61 6.80 -3.68
N ASP A 546 6.68 6.07 -3.06
CA ASP A 546 6.61 5.97 -1.60
C ASP A 546 7.67 4.97 -1.09
N LEU A 547 7.97 5.05 0.20
CA LEU A 547 9.07 4.28 0.80
C LEU A 547 8.80 2.75 0.76
N PRO A 548 7.60 2.24 1.09
CA PRO A 548 7.25 0.83 0.89
C PRO A 548 7.45 0.34 -0.55
N THR A 549 6.98 1.10 -1.55
CA THR A 549 7.14 0.73 -2.96
C THR A 549 8.61 0.72 -3.38
N TYR A 550 9.40 1.72 -2.96
CA TYR A 550 10.83 1.76 -3.22
C TYR A 550 11.55 0.53 -2.67
N TRP A 551 11.33 0.20 -1.40
CA TRP A 551 11.95 -0.99 -0.81
C TRP A 551 11.48 -2.27 -1.48
N GLN A 552 10.19 -2.37 -1.82
CA GLN A 552 9.67 -3.50 -2.57
C GLN A 552 10.41 -3.67 -3.90
N LYS A 553 10.72 -2.58 -4.62
CA LYS A 553 11.53 -2.66 -5.85
C LYS A 553 12.95 -3.13 -5.58
N MET A 554 13.59 -2.60 -4.54
CA MET A 554 14.94 -3.01 -4.13
C MET A 554 15.02 -4.51 -3.79
N TYR A 555 14.03 -5.04 -3.07
CA TYR A 555 13.91 -6.48 -2.78
C TYR A 555 13.81 -7.38 -4.01
N THR A 556 13.44 -6.79 -5.14
CA THR A 556 13.14 -7.52 -6.38
C THR A 556 14.18 -7.30 -7.46
N GLY A 557 15.25 -6.55 -7.13
CA GLY A 557 16.25 -6.14 -8.12
C GLY A 557 15.66 -5.28 -9.24
N GLN A 558 14.56 -4.58 -8.98
CA GLN A 558 14.01 -3.59 -9.91
C GLN A 558 14.77 -2.26 -9.81
N LEU A 559 14.43 -1.32 -10.71
CA LEU A 559 15.05 -0.01 -10.83
C LEU A 559 15.20 0.70 -9.46
N ASP A 560 16.43 1.08 -9.15
CA ASP A 560 16.79 1.81 -7.94
C ASP A 560 16.73 3.35 -8.16
N SER A 561 17.17 4.14 -7.17
CA SER A 561 17.19 5.60 -7.26
C SER A 561 18.14 6.12 -8.35
N TRP A 562 19.20 5.36 -8.68
CA TRP A 562 20.15 5.74 -9.72
C TRP A 562 19.57 5.51 -11.10
N ASP A 563 18.87 4.40 -11.31
CA ASP A 563 18.20 4.16 -12.60
C ASP A 563 17.17 5.26 -12.92
N LEU A 564 16.42 5.69 -11.90
CA LEU A 564 15.46 6.79 -12.02
C LEU A 564 16.11 8.13 -12.33
N SER A 565 17.29 8.41 -11.77
CA SER A 565 18.00 9.66 -12.07
C SER A 565 18.53 9.69 -13.50
N ILE A 566 19.00 8.55 -14.02
CA ILE A 566 19.41 8.40 -15.42
C ILE A 566 18.23 8.64 -16.36
N GLU A 567 17.06 8.08 -16.07
CA GLU A 567 15.84 8.34 -16.84
C GLU A 567 15.48 9.84 -16.82
N LYS A 568 15.64 10.50 -15.67
CA LYS A 568 15.35 11.93 -15.53
C LYS A 568 16.32 12.82 -16.32
N VAL A 569 17.62 12.52 -16.29
CA VAL A 569 18.62 13.20 -17.14
C VAL A 569 18.28 13.03 -18.62
N LYS A 570 17.90 11.82 -19.05
CA LYS A 570 17.49 11.57 -20.44
C LYS A 570 16.26 12.40 -20.84
N GLU A 571 15.29 12.58 -19.94
CA GLU A 571 14.13 13.44 -20.14
C GLU A 571 14.55 14.91 -20.30
N GLN A 572 15.36 15.44 -19.37
CA GLN A 572 15.85 16.82 -19.40
C GLN A 572 16.63 17.13 -20.69
N ARG A 573 17.51 16.23 -21.13
CA ARG A 573 18.24 16.37 -22.41
C ARG A 573 17.28 16.45 -23.61
N LYS A 574 16.23 15.63 -23.62
CA LYS A 574 15.21 15.68 -24.68
C LYS A 574 14.46 17.00 -24.69
N GLU A 575 14.09 17.52 -23.52
CA GLU A 575 13.41 18.81 -23.40
C GLU A 575 14.29 19.98 -23.84
N ARG A 576 15.56 19.99 -23.44
CA ARG A 576 16.55 20.99 -23.87
C ARG A 576 16.75 20.97 -25.38
N ASN A 577 16.99 19.79 -25.97
CA ASN A 577 17.13 19.64 -27.42
C ASN A 577 15.87 20.12 -28.16
N LYS A 578 14.67 19.92 -27.59
CA LYS A 578 13.42 20.43 -28.15
C LYS A 578 13.36 21.96 -28.09
N LYS A 579 13.73 22.58 -26.96
CA LYS A 579 13.78 24.05 -26.82
C LYS A 579 14.78 24.69 -27.78
N GLU A 580 15.98 24.13 -27.91
CA GLU A 580 17.00 24.62 -28.85
C GLU A 580 16.53 24.55 -30.31
N LYS A 581 15.82 23.47 -30.69
CA LYS A 581 15.21 23.37 -32.02
C LYS A 581 14.14 24.42 -32.27
N LEU A 582 13.31 24.71 -31.26
CA LEU A 582 12.28 25.75 -31.36
C LEU A 582 12.88 27.15 -31.46
N LEU A 583 13.94 27.44 -30.70
CA LEU A 583 14.67 28.71 -30.75
C LEU A 583 15.29 28.94 -32.14
N LYS A 584 15.98 27.93 -32.67
CA LYS A 584 16.55 27.99 -34.04
C LYS A 584 15.45 28.17 -35.11
N ALA A 585 14.29 27.53 -34.95
CA ALA A 585 13.17 27.71 -35.86
C ALA A 585 12.57 29.12 -35.77
N SER A 586 12.50 29.73 -34.58
CA SER A 586 12.05 31.11 -34.44
C SER A 586 13.05 32.13 -35.00
N GLU A 587 14.35 31.87 -34.89
CA GLU A 587 15.39 32.72 -35.48
C GLU A 587 15.39 32.67 -37.02
N GLN A 588 15.02 31.54 -37.63
CA GLN A 588 14.90 31.39 -39.08
C GLN A 588 13.61 32.00 -39.66
N ALA A 589 12.60 32.23 -38.82
CA ALA A 589 11.32 32.82 -39.23
C ALA A 589 11.30 34.35 -39.12
N SER A 590 12.26 34.94 -38.39
CA SER A 590 12.49 36.38 -38.29
C SER A 590 13.47 36.86 -39.35
#